data_AF-A0A1H1BDA3-F1
#
_entry.id   AF-A0A1H1BDA3-F1
#
_cell.length_a   1.000
_cell.length_b   1.000
_cell.length_c   1.000
_cell.angle_alpha   90.00
_cell.angle_beta   90.00
_cell.angle_gamma   90.00
#
_symmetry.space_group_name_H-M   'P 1'
#
loop_
_entity.id
_entity.type
_entity.pdbx_description
1 polymer ?
#
loop_
_entity_poly.entity_id
_entity_poly.type
_entity_poly.pdbx_seq_one_letter_code
_entity_poly.pdbx_strand_id
1 'polypeptide(L)'
;MLEAVPLPDAPEFQEFGGAFVLCYQMPGLAEDPVRHASEFLRGAGWQVTGVQEEPRLIEREEAPETEHFDQALIDDEAYVFHQWRVEDADDQTRH
;
A
#
# COMPACT_ATOMS: atom_id res chain seq x y z
N MET A 1 1.43 -2.92 -6.53
CA MET A 1 2.01 -2.40 -5.27
C MET A 1 2.20 -0.89 -5.40
N LEU A 2 1.87 -0.14 -4.35
CA LEU A 2 2.01 1.32 -4.30
C LEU A 2 3.17 1.72 -3.39
N GLU A 3 3.81 2.83 -3.69
CA GLU A 3 4.71 3.51 -2.76
C GLU A 3 3.98 4.70 -2.18
N ALA A 4 4.04 4.85 -0.86
CA ALA A 4 3.38 5.95 -0.15
C ALA A 4 4.25 6.50 0.97
N VAL A 5 4.04 7.78 1.27
CA VAL A 5 4.65 8.46 2.40
C VAL A 5 3.57 8.96 3.36
N PRO A 6 3.82 8.99 4.67
CA PRO A 6 2.86 9.60 5.59
C PRO A 6 2.69 11.08 5.27
N LEU A 7 1.47 11.60 5.43
CA LEU A 7 1.18 13.03 5.33
C LEU A 7 1.73 13.76 6.56
N PRO A 8 2.13 15.05 6.44
CA PRO A 8 2.76 15.79 7.54
C PRO A 8 1.91 15.91 8.81
N ASP A 9 0.60 15.76 8.71
CA ASP A 9 -0.37 15.81 9.81
C ASP A 9 -0.74 14.43 10.37
N ALA A 10 -0.25 13.35 9.78
CA ALA A 10 -0.46 11.98 10.26
C ALA A 10 0.52 11.63 11.40
N PRO A 11 0.10 10.86 12.42
CA PRO A 11 0.99 10.45 13.52
C PRO A 11 2.20 9.65 13.03
N GLU A 12 2.04 8.88 11.94
CA GLU A 12 3.07 8.06 11.31
C GLU A 12 4.23 8.89 10.73
N PHE A 13 4.01 10.18 10.45
CA PHE A 13 5.01 11.07 9.84
C PHE A 13 6.30 11.21 10.66
N GLN A 14 6.21 11.07 11.98
CA GLN A 14 7.38 11.19 12.86
C GLN A 14 8.21 9.91 12.90
N GLU A 15 7.60 8.76 12.62
CA GLU A 15 8.25 7.45 12.77
C GLU A 15 8.71 6.87 11.42
N PHE A 16 7.91 7.04 10.36
CA PHE A 16 8.11 6.36 9.09
C PHE A 16 8.53 7.29 7.96
N GLY A 17 9.51 6.85 7.17
CA GLY A 17 9.94 7.53 5.95
C GLY A 17 9.06 7.21 4.75
N GLY A 18 8.31 6.12 4.81
CA GLY A 18 7.37 5.68 3.78
C GLY A 18 6.98 4.21 3.96
N ALA A 19 6.22 3.71 3.00
CA ALA A 19 5.79 2.33 2.93
C ALA A 19 5.61 1.86 1.49
N PHE A 20 5.87 0.58 1.26
CA PHE A 20 5.30 -0.14 0.13
C PHE A 20 3.97 -0.73 0.58
N VAL A 21 2.90 -0.42 -0.14
CA VAL A 21 1.55 -0.86 0.17
C VAL A 21 1.11 -1.91 -0.83
N LEU A 22 0.93 -3.13 -0.35
CA LEU A 22 0.29 -4.19 -1.09
C LEU A 22 -1.22 -4.01 -0.97
N CYS A 23 -1.90 -3.93 -2.11
CA CYS A 23 -3.33 -3.67 -2.19
C CYS A 23 -4.02 -4.88 -2.83
N TYR A 24 -4.96 -5.48 -2.12
CA TYR A 24 -5.88 -6.47 -2.67
C TYR A 24 -7.26 -5.81 -2.80
N GLN A 25 -7.88 -5.98 -3.96
CA GLN A 25 -9.19 -5.40 -4.27
C GLN A 25 -9.98 -6.41 -5.09
N MET A 26 -11.25 -6.57 -4.77
CA MET A 26 -12.15 -7.42 -5.53
C MET A 26 -12.34 -6.88 -6.96
N PRO A 27 -12.38 -7.76 -7.97
CA PRO A 27 -12.67 -7.36 -9.34
C PRO A 27 -14.01 -6.62 -9.42
N GLY A 28 -13.99 -5.40 -9.98
CA GLY A 28 -15.18 -4.57 -10.12
C GLY A 28 -15.51 -3.67 -8.92
N LEU A 29 -14.70 -3.68 -7.85
CA LEU A 29 -14.84 -2.75 -6.73
C LEU A 29 -14.74 -1.28 -7.18
N ALA A 30 -13.79 -1.00 -8.08
CA ALA A 30 -13.60 0.32 -8.67
C ALA A 30 -13.26 0.23 -10.15
N GLU A 31 -13.59 1.27 -10.91
CA GLU A 31 -13.18 1.39 -12.32
C GLU A 31 -11.66 1.60 -12.45
N ASP A 32 -11.07 2.34 -11.51
CA ASP A 32 -9.63 2.57 -11.41
C ASP A 32 -9.13 2.12 -10.02
N PRO A 33 -8.51 0.93 -9.92
CA PRO A 33 -8.05 0.37 -8.65
C PRO A 33 -6.96 1.20 -7.98
N VAL A 34 -6.06 1.82 -8.76
CA VAL A 34 -4.96 2.65 -8.25
C VAL A 34 -5.52 3.93 -7.64
N ARG A 35 -6.47 4.56 -8.34
CA ARG A 35 -7.13 5.76 -7.82
C ARG A 35 -7.89 5.46 -6.53
N HIS A 36 -8.68 4.38 -6.51
CA HIS A 36 -9.44 3.97 -5.31
C HIS A 36 -8.50 3.74 -4.12
N ALA A 37 -7.41 2.97 -4.33
CA ALA A 37 -6.38 2.77 -3.31
C ALA A 37 -5.72 4.07 -2.86
N SER A 38 -5.43 4.99 -3.78
CA SER A 38 -4.83 6.28 -3.46
C SER A 38 -5.75 7.15 -2.61
N GLU A 39 -7.06 7.14 -2.88
CA GLU A 39 -8.07 7.85 -2.10
C GLU A 39 -8.23 7.24 -0.70
N PHE A 40 -8.26 5.91 -0.59
CA PHE A 40 -8.26 5.20 0.69
C PHE A 40 -7.03 5.55 1.54
N LEU A 41 -5.84 5.43 0.97
CA LEU A 41 -4.58 5.72 1.66
C LEU A 41 -4.50 7.17 2.10
N ARG A 42 -4.98 8.11 1.28
CA ARG A 42 -5.07 9.52 1.65
C ARG A 42 -5.99 9.73 2.84
N GLY A 43 -7.12 9.03 2.89
CA GLY A 43 -8.03 9.04 4.05
C GLY A 43 -7.38 8.48 5.32
N ALA A 44 -6.43 7.55 5.17
CA ALA A 44 -5.65 6.98 6.26
C ALA A 44 -4.39 7.80 6.64
N GLY A 45 -4.18 8.97 6.05
CA GLY A 45 -3.02 9.82 6.37
C GLY A 45 -1.78 9.53 5.51
N TRP A 46 -1.90 8.84 4.38
CA TRP A 46 -0.79 8.47 3.50
C TRP A 46 -0.96 9.02 2.09
N GLN A 47 0.11 9.56 1.51
CA GLN A 47 0.12 10.02 0.13
C GLN A 47 0.87 9.03 -0.75
N VAL A 48 0.20 8.51 -1.77
CA VAL A 48 0.85 7.70 -2.82
C VAL A 48 1.80 8.59 -3.63
N THR A 49 3.04 8.15 -3.74
CA THR A 49 4.13 8.81 -4.49
C THR A 49 4.52 8.04 -5.76
N GLY A 50 4.18 6.76 -5.84
CA GLY A 50 4.50 5.93 -7.01
C GLY A 50 3.68 4.64 -7.10
N VAL A 51 3.66 4.07 -8.30
CA VAL A 51 3.16 2.71 -8.58
C VAL A 51 4.37 1.85 -8.90
N GLN A 52 4.68 0.89 -8.03
CA GLN A 52 5.83 0.01 -8.20
C GLN A 52 5.49 -1.23 -9.03
N GLU A 53 4.23 -1.68 -8.92
CA GLU A 53 3.70 -2.75 -9.76
C GLU A 53 2.27 -2.41 -10.17
N GLU A 54 2.01 -2.50 -11.48
CA GLU A 54 0.69 -2.30 -12.07
C GLU A 54 -0.34 -3.30 -11.50
N PRO A 55 -1.61 -2.89 -11.35
CA PRO A 55 -2.68 -3.79 -10.96
C PRO A 55 -2.78 -4.98 -11.92
N ARG A 56 -2.88 -6.19 -11.36
CA ARG A 56 -3.09 -7.41 -12.12
C ARG A 56 -4.04 -8.33 -11.37
N LEU A 57 -4.80 -9.10 -12.14
CA LEU A 57 -5.56 -10.22 -11.58
C LEU A 57 -4.58 -11.30 -11.17
N ILE A 58 -4.79 -11.84 -9.98
CA ILE A 58 -4.02 -12.96 -9.44
C ILE A 58 -4.97 -13.99 -8.85
N GLU A 59 -4.53 -15.23 -8.81
CA GLU A 59 -5.17 -16.27 -8.02
C GLU A 59 -4.62 -16.31 -6.60
N ARG A 60 -5.35 -16.96 -5.69
CA ARG A 60 -4.96 -17.08 -4.28
C ARG A 60 -3.56 -17.70 -4.10
N GLU A 61 -3.17 -18.63 -4.97
CA GLU A 61 -1.86 -19.29 -4.91
C GLU A 61 -0.68 -18.39 -5.31
N GLU A 62 -0.96 -17.29 -6.01
CA GLU A 62 0.04 -16.30 -6.42
C GLU A 62 0.17 -15.14 -5.42
N ALA A 63 -0.73 -15.07 -4.43
CA ALA A 63 -0.75 -14.00 -3.44
C ALA A 63 0.45 -14.11 -2.49
N PRO A 64 1.33 -13.08 -2.42
CA PRO A 64 2.44 -13.09 -1.47
C PRO A 64 1.97 -13.15 -0.01
N GLU A 65 0.78 -12.62 0.28
CA GLU A 65 0.16 -12.64 1.60
C GLU A 65 -1.26 -13.20 1.55
N THR A 66 -1.36 -14.53 1.55
CA THR A 66 -2.65 -15.24 1.41
C THR A 66 -3.69 -14.88 2.47
N GLU A 67 -3.30 -14.52 3.69
CA GLU A 67 -4.24 -14.10 4.74
C GLU A 67 -4.94 -12.78 4.39
N HIS A 68 -4.19 -11.81 3.86
CA HIS A 68 -4.73 -10.53 3.42
C HIS A 68 -5.52 -10.65 2.10
N PHE A 69 -5.13 -11.57 1.22
CA PHE A 69 -5.94 -11.93 0.08
C PHE A 69 -7.31 -12.48 0.52
N ASP A 70 -7.32 -13.41 1.48
CA ASP A 70 -8.56 -13.97 2.04
C ASP A 70 -9.41 -12.90 2.73
N GLN A 71 -8.79 -11.92 3.40
CA GLN A 71 -9.50 -10.78 3.98
C GLN A 71 -10.20 -9.95 2.90
N ALA A 72 -9.54 -9.68 1.77
CA ALA A 72 -10.15 -8.93 0.66
C ALA A 72 -11.31 -9.68 0.00
N LEU A 73 -11.36 -11.03 0.09
CA LEU A 73 -12.54 -11.79 -0.35
C LEU A 73 -13.77 -11.59 0.56
N ILE A 74 -13.57 -11.09 1.78
CA ILE A 74 -14.62 -10.85 2.78
C ILE A 74 -15.01 -9.38 2.82
N ASP A 75 -14.01 -8.49 2.85
CA ASP A 75 -14.18 -7.04 3.04
C ASP A 75 -14.11 -6.25 1.73
N ASP A 76 -14.09 -6.95 0.59
CA ASP A 76 -13.88 -6.43 -0.77
C ASP A 76 -12.49 -5.82 -1.05
N GLU A 77 -11.75 -5.41 -0.03
CA GLU A 77 -10.39 -4.89 -0.15
C GLU A 77 -9.53 -5.13 1.12
N ALA A 78 -8.21 -5.16 0.95
CA ALA A 78 -7.24 -5.22 2.04
C ALA A 78 -5.93 -4.50 1.67
N TYR A 79 -5.32 -3.84 2.67
CA TYR A 79 -4.11 -3.04 2.51
C TYR A 79 -3.04 -3.47 3.50
N VAL A 80 -1.88 -3.88 3.02
CA VAL A 80 -0.74 -4.27 3.86
C VAL A 80 0.35 -3.23 3.72
N PHE A 81 0.79 -2.67 4.84
CA PHE A 81 1.83 -1.65 4.89
C PHE A 81 3.17 -2.27 5.26
N HIS A 82 4.12 -2.22 4.33
CA HIS A 82 5.52 -2.51 4.59
C HIS A 82 6.28 -1.21 4.81
N GLN A 83 6.22 -0.71 6.05
CA GLN A 83 6.79 0.57 6.44
C GLN A 83 8.28 0.47 6.70
N TRP A 84 9.04 1.52 6.35
CA TRP A 84 10.42 1.70 6.81
C TRP A 84 10.52 2.96 7.66
N ARG A 85 11.39 2.93 8.68
CA ARG A 85 11.55 4.06 9.58
C ARG A 85 12.30 5.19 8.90
N VAL A 86 12.09 6.41 9.39
CA VAL A 86 12.88 7.58 8.94
C VAL A 86 14.38 7.32 9.12
N GLU A 87 14.76 6.61 10.18
CA GLU A 87 16.16 6.24 10.47
C GLU A 87 16.76 5.29 9.42
N ASP A 88 15.94 4.47 8.76
CA ASP A 88 16.41 3.51 7.73
C ASP A 88 16.64 4.17 6.37
N ALA A 89 16.18 5.42 6.18
CA ALA A 89 16.31 6.15 4.91
C ALA A 89 17.76 6.61 4.63
N ASP A 90 18.59 6.75 5.66
CA ASP A 90 19.99 7.21 5.53
C ASP A 90 20.95 6.11 5.02
N ASP A 91 20.57 4.83 5.08
CA ASP A 91 21.45 3.71 4.69
C ASP A 91 21.42 3.41 3.18
N GLN A 92 20.40 3.88 2.44
CA GLN A 92 20.26 3.57 0.99
C GLN A 92 21.04 4.51 0.05
N THR A 93 21.73 5.54 0.57
CA THR A 93 22.53 6.49 -0.25
C THR A 93 24.02 6.11 -0.34
N ARG A 94 24.42 4.95 0.17
CA ARG A 94 25.80 4.45 0.10
C ARG A 94 25.85 3.08 -0.58
N HIS A 95 25.72 3.03 -1.90
CA HIS A 95 26.17 1.86 -2.64
C HIS A 95 26.78 2.19 -4.00
#